data_AF-M7YIV2-F1
#
_entry.id   AF-M7YIV2-F1
#
_cell.length_a   1.000
_cell.length_b   1.000
_cell.length_c   1.000
_cell.angle_alpha   90.00
_cell.angle_beta   90.00
_cell.angle_gamma   90.00
#
_symmetry.space_group_name_H-M   'P 1'
#
loop_
_entity.id
_entity.type
_entity.pdbx_description
1 polymer ?
#
loop_
_entity_poly.entity_id
_entity_poly.type
_entity_poly.pdbx_seq_one_letter_code
_entity_poly.pdbx_strand_id
1 'polypeptide(L)'
;MAHVAEKKHERSCLADALPATNGADNLTELIQSLPVEKRLLLPPAGSQRRQYRGYWFPEWHLSALAAVRDHFEPKPTDMFLVSCPKSGTTWLKSLAFATVHRDVHPPSSREHPLLHKNPHGCVEFIHAIYRQPVDVARGIVEAYPSPRIFGTHFPLSLLPEHISGDGGGCRIVYICRDPKDVVISWWWFMRTYVPNPEQLQFEEVFDLFCEGRTGAGPYWLHALEHWEESRRRPDKVLFLKYEELLRDPHGNLRRLAEFLGCPFSEAEEKAGVMDAILELCSLDKLKKLEVNQSGNKLKDGPVMNHSFFRKGVSGDWINTMTPEMAARLDAIVQQALQGTGFGFGISTQHRFRRRSIVPKLEYYLPLFGSFHSFLRASQRACYLLSSDLDKVVKPNVMFLRECGLADCDITKLCISEPRLLGNKLERVQAMVARAEGLGVPRGSGMFKVAIQAVAFLSEEKIANKVDYLKKTFGWSDAEVVVALSMAPMLLNRSKDILQRRFEFLVSEVGLQPGYIAHRPVFLYYSLEGRIKPRCYVLKFLKENRLLDRDWSFYTAVTRPEKYFIKKCICPYKESAPHLAEDYVAACRGEMPSNFRFT
;
A
#
# COMPACT_ATOMS: atom_id res chain seq x y z
N MET A 1 -28.72 42.41 15.67
CA MET A 1 -28.98 41.16 16.43
C MET A 1 -29.63 40.03 15.60
N ALA A 2 -29.74 40.13 14.26
CA ALA A 2 -30.27 39.04 13.42
C ALA A 2 -29.19 38.12 12.81
N HIS A 3 -27.92 38.54 12.73
CA HIS A 3 -26.84 37.78 12.09
C HIS A 3 -26.13 36.73 12.99
N VAL A 4 -26.58 36.57 14.23
CA VAL A 4 -26.05 35.53 15.15
C VAL A 4 -26.97 34.30 15.19
N ALA A 5 -28.21 34.41 14.70
CA ALA A 5 -29.18 33.32 14.68
C ALA A 5 -29.00 32.36 13.49
N GLU A 6 -28.58 32.86 12.32
CA GLU A 6 -28.41 32.02 11.12
C GLU A 6 -27.19 31.09 11.18
N LYS A 7 -26.14 31.44 11.93
CA LYS A 7 -24.98 30.53 12.13
C LYS A 7 -25.26 29.34 13.05
N LYS A 8 -26.43 29.29 13.68
CA LYS A 8 -26.86 28.17 14.52
C LYS A 8 -27.58 27.07 13.74
N HIS A 9 -27.99 27.34 12.49
CA HIS A 9 -28.76 26.40 11.65
C HIS A 9 -27.90 25.55 10.69
N GLU A 10 -26.65 25.92 10.42
CA GLU A 10 -25.73 25.10 9.59
C GLU A 10 -24.85 24.11 10.40
N ARG A 11 -25.05 24.01 11.73
CA ARG A 11 -24.41 22.99 12.59
C ARG A 11 -25.17 21.65 12.64
N SER A 12 -26.18 21.47 11.78
CA SER A 12 -27.14 20.36 11.87
C SER A 12 -26.75 19.08 11.12
N CYS A 13 -25.74 19.07 10.24
CA CYS A 13 -25.50 17.87 9.42
C CYS A 13 -24.78 16.70 10.13
N LEU A 14 -24.28 16.88 11.36
CA LEU A 14 -23.61 15.82 12.14
C LEU A 14 -24.42 15.31 13.33
N ALA A 15 -25.40 16.08 13.82
CA ALA A 15 -26.26 15.67 14.93
C ALA A 15 -27.22 14.53 14.54
N ASP A 16 -27.53 14.40 13.25
CA ASP A 16 -28.44 13.37 12.73
C ASP A 16 -27.72 12.07 12.30
N ALA A 17 -26.38 12.05 12.24
CA ALA A 17 -25.58 10.91 11.78
C ALA A 17 -24.78 10.20 12.89
N LEU A 18 -24.63 10.82 14.05
CA LEU A 18 -24.02 10.21 15.25
C LEU A 18 -25.11 10.11 16.33
N PRO A 19 -25.37 8.92 16.89
CA PRO A 19 -26.40 8.78 17.92
C PRO A 19 -26.02 9.61 19.15
N ALA A 20 -27.00 10.40 19.63
CA ALA A 20 -26.88 11.31 20.75
C ALA A 20 -26.20 10.65 21.97
N THR A 21 -25.26 11.37 22.58
CA THR A 21 -24.65 11.02 23.86
C THR A 21 -25.57 11.46 25.00
N ASN A 22 -26.52 10.61 25.38
CA ASN A 22 -27.26 10.78 26.64
C ASN A 22 -27.34 9.44 27.36
N GLY A 23 -26.92 9.43 28.63
CA GLY A 23 -27.30 8.40 29.59
C GLY A 23 -26.27 7.28 29.81
N ALA A 24 -26.14 6.91 31.08
CA ALA A 24 -25.41 5.77 31.60
C ALA A 24 -26.04 4.46 31.13
N ASP A 25 -25.82 4.12 29.87
CA ASP A 25 -26.18 2.82 29.32
C ASP A 25 -25.35 1.75 30.03
N ASN A 26 -25.98 0.82 30.74
CA ASN A 26 -25.30 -0.38 31.25
C ASN A 26 -24.94 -1.27 30.06
N LEU A 27 -23.77 -1.01 29.47
CA LEU A 27 -23.31 -1.70 28.26
C LEU A 27 -23.28 -3.22 28.47
N THR A 28 -22.95 -3.69 29.67
CA THR A 28 -22.92 -5.11 30.00
C THR A 28 -24.26 -5.80 29.77
N GLU A 29 -25.37 -5.15 30.14
CA GLU A 29 -26.73 -5.68 29.94
C GLU A 29 -27.19 -5.56 28.48
N LEU A 30 -26.72 -4.54 27.78
CA LEU A 30 -27.14 -4.26 26.40
C LEU A 30 -26.47 -5.14 25.36
N ILE A 31 -25.26 -5.66 25.60
CA ILE A 31 -24.47 -6.39 24.58
C ILE A 31 -25.31 -7.45 23.85
N GLN A 32 -26.10 -8.25 24.57
CA GLN A 32 -26.87 -9.34 23.96
C GLN A 32 -28.02 -8.87 23.07
N SER A 33 -28.54 -7.64 23.25
CA SER A 33 -29.63 -7.08 22.44
C SER A 33 -29.15 -6.26 21.24
N LEU A 34 -27.85 -5.92 21.17
CA LEU A 34 -27.31 -5.11 20.08
C LEU A 34 -27.37 -5.82 18.71
N PRO A 35 -27.59 -5.10 17.59
CA PRO A 35 -27.62 -5.66 16.25
C PRO A 35 -26.34 -6.43 15.90
N VAL A 36 -26.46 -7.59 15.24
CA VAL A 36 -25.35 -8.50 14.90
C VAL A 36 -25.05 -8.49 13.40
N GLU A 37 -23.77 -8.50 13.03
CA GLU A 37 -23.32 -8.72 11.64
C GLU A 37 -23.37 -10.21 11.31
N LYS A 38 -24.08 -10.57 10.23
CA LYS A 38 -24.38 -11.95 9.86
C LYS A 38 -23.59 -12.45 8.65
N ARG A 39 -23.05 -11.56 7.82
CA ARG A 39 -22.37 -11.93 6.56
C ARG A 39 -21.01 -12.56 6.80
N LEU A 40 -20.22 -12.01 7.74
CA LEU A 40 -18.84 -12.43 7.96
C LEU A 40 -18.61 -12.89 9.42
N LEU A 41 -18.97 -14.15 9.68
CA LEU A 41 -18.75 -14.80 10.98
C LEU A 41 -17.29 -15.26 11.10
N LEU A 42 -16.49 -14.50 11.84
CA LEU A 42 -15.11 -14.92 12.15
C LEU A 42 -15.13 -15.94 13.30
N PRO A 43 -14.28 -16.97 13.26
CA PRO A 43 -14.07 -17.88 14.38
C PRO A 43 -13.08 -17.32 15.41
N PRO A 44 -13.13 -17.78 16.68
CA PRO A 44 -14.01 -18.84 17.21
C PRO A 44 -15.47 -18.41 17.42
N ALA A 45 -16.37 -19.35 17.77
CA ALA A 45 -17.73 -19.00 18.18
C ALA A 45 -17.69 -17.92 19.29
N GLY A 46 -18.42 -16.80 19.10
CA GLY A 46 -18.37 -15.63 19.99
C GLY A 46 -17.63 -14.39 19.44
N SER A 47 -17.00 -14.45 18.26
CA SER A 47 -16.49 -13.24 17.56
C SER A 47 -17.52 -12.52 16.68
N GLN A 48 -18.81 -12.74 16.94
CA GLN A 48 -19.88 -11.96 16.32
C GLN A 48 -19.66 -10.48 16.63
N ARG A 49 -19.76 -9.64 15.59
CA ARG A 49 -19.67 -8.19 15.75
C ARG A 49 -21.05 -7.64 16.02
N ARG A 50 -21.11 -6.76 17.02
CA ARG A 50 -22.30 -6.04 17.38
C ARG A 50 -22.14 -4.56 17.14
N GLN A 51 -23.22 -3.93 16.72
CA GLN A 51 -23.27 -2.50 16.50
C GLN A 51 -23.58 -1.81 17.83
N TYR A 52 -22.63 -1.04 18.35
CA TYR A 52 -22.81 -0.18 19.52
C TYR A 52 -22.50 1.27 19.14
N ARG A 53 -23.49 2.16 19.31
CA ARG A 53 -23.40 3.59 18.97
C ARG A 53 -22.79 3.85 17.58
N GLY A 54 -23.27 3.12 16.58
CA GLY A 54 -22.84 3.25 15.19
C GLY A 54 -21.57 2.46 14.82
N TYR A 55 -20.81 1.95 15.79
CA TYR A 55 -19.56 1.23 15.54
C TYR A 55 -19.68 -0.30 15.73
N TRP A 56 -18.86 -1.05 15.00
CA TRP A 56 -18.93 -2.52 15.00
C TRP A 56 -17.77 -3.16 15.76
N PHE A 57 -18.06 -3.88 16.84
CA PHE A 57 -17.07 -4.53 17.69
C PHE A 57 -17.42 -5.98 18.01
N PRO A 58 -16.44 -6.88 18.14
CA PRO A 58 -16.69 -8.19 18.75
C PRO A 58 -17.26 -8.04 20.17
N GLU A 59 -18.15 -8.93 20.59
CA GLU A 59 -18.78 -8.89 21.92
C GLU A 59 -17.77 -8.71 23.05
N TRP A 60 -16.67 -9.48 23.04
CA TRP A 60 -15.64 -9.39 24.07
C TRP A 60 -14.95 -8.01 24.14
N HIS A 61 -14.89 -7.25 23.04
CA HIS A 61 -14.40 -5.87 23.08
C HIS A 61 -15.41 -4.95 23.76
N LEU A 62 -16.72 -5.19 23.58
CA LEU A 62 -17.77 -4.42 24.25
C LEU A 62 -17.80 -4.71 25.76
N SER A 63 -17.61 -5.97 26.16
CA SER A 63 -17.44 -6.33 27.58
C SER A 63 -16.22 -5.64 28.19
N ALA A 64 -15.08 -5.67 27.49
CA ALA A 64 -13.89 -4.96 27.94
C ALA A 64 -14.08 -3.44 27.95
N LEU A 65 -14.84 -2.87 27.00
CA LEU A 65 -15.18 -1.45 26.99
C LEU A 65 -15.99 -1.05 28.24
N ALA A 66 -16.98 -1.87 28.63
CA ALA A 66 -17.74 -1.67 29.86
C ALA A 66 -16.81 -1.66 31.07
N ALA A 67 -15.96 -2.69 31.21
CA ALA A 67 -15.02 -2.78 32.32
C ALA A 67 -14.00 -1.62 32.36
N VAL A 68 -13.52 -1.14 31.20
CA VAL A 68 -12.64 0.04 31.13
C VAL A 68 -13.38 1.30 31.58
N ARG A 69 -14.65 1.48 31.21
CA ARG A 69 -15.44 2.65 31.63
C ARG A 69 -15.63 2.71 33.14
N ASP A 70 -15.87 1.55 33.76
CA ASP A 70 -16.25 1.48 35.16
C ASP A 70 -15.04 1.37 36.11
N HIS A 71 -13.90 0.88 35.62
CA HIS A 71 -12.78 0.47 36.48
C HIS A 71 -11.40 0.95 36.04
N PHE A 72 -11.26 1.69 34.94
CA PHE A 72 -9.98 2.30 34.58
C PHE A 72 -9.79 3.64 35.28
N GLU A 73 -8.71 3.76 36.04
CA GLU A 73 -8.32 5.00 36.70
C GLU A 73 -7.20 5.70 35.90
N PRO A 74 -7.52 6.78 35.16
CA PRO A 74 -6.55 7.49 34.34
C PRO A 74 -5.56 8.27 35.21
N LYS A 75 -4.30 8.29 34.79
CA LYS A 75 -3.28 9.22 35.32
C LYS A 75 -3.00 10.31 34.28
N PRO A 76 -2.66 11.54 34.68
CA PRO A 76 -2.38 12.62 33.73
C PRO A 76 -1.23 12.35 32.76
N THR A 77 -0.33 11.44 33.10
CA THR A 77 0.80 11.02 32.26
C THR A 77 0.45 9.86 31.32
N ASP A 78 -0.77 9.33 31.35
CA ASP A 78 -1.15 8.20 30.50
C ASP A 78 -1.29 8.60 29.04
N MET A 79 -0.86 7.68 28.17
CA MET A 79 -0.83 7.89 26.73
C MET A 79 -1.56 6.74 26.02
N PHE A 80 -2.52 7.11 25.17
CA PHE A 80 -3.30 6.15 24.37
C PHE A 80 -2.89 6.22 22.90
N LEU A 81 -2.39 5.10 22.39
CA LEU A 81 -2.10 4.89 20.97
C LEU A 81 -3.34 4.33 20.30
N VAL A 82 -4.05 5.18 19.56
CA VAL A 82 -5.36 4.89 18.98
C VAL A 82 -5.23 4.71 17.47
N SER A 83 -5.96 3.74 16.92
CA SER A 83 -6.14 3.58 15.48
C SER A 83 -7.34 2.71 15.20
N CYS A 84 -8.02 2.92 14.08
CA CYS A 84 -8.84 1.82 13.55
C CYS A 84 -7.88 0.73 13.00
N PRO A 85 -8.19 -0.58 13.12
CA PRO A 85 -7.26 -1.64 12.78
C PRO A 85 -6.60 -1.49 11.40
N LYS A 86 -5.33 -1.89 11.31
CA LYS A 86 -4.51 -1.89 10.07
C LYS A 86 -4.13 -0.52 9.51
N SER A 87 -4.30 0.54 10.29
CA SER A 87 -3.84 1.89 9.96
C SER A 87 -2.38 2.18 10.33
N GLY A 88 -1.63 1.21 10.86
CA GLY A 88 -0.22 1.39 11.27
C GLY A 88 0.05 1.20 12.76
N THR A 89 -0.88 0.61 13.51
CA THR A 89 -0.81 0.41 14.97
C THR A 89 0.50 -0.23 15.44
N THR A 90 0.95 -1.30 14.78
CA THR A 90 2.19 -2.01 15.16
C THR A 90 3.41 -1.09 15.08
N TRP A 91 3.48 -0.25 14.04
CA TRP A 91 4.58 0.68 13.84
C TRP A 91 4.52 1.85 14.84
N LEU A 92 3.33 2.39 15.08
CA LEU A 92 3.13 3.41 16.10
C LEU A 92 3.53 2.90 17.50
N LYS A 93 3.12 1.67 17.86
CA LYS A 93 3.49 1.03 19.14
C LYS A 93 5.00 0.89 19.27
N SER A 94 5.70 0.40 18.24
CA SER A 94 7.17 0.30 18.29
C SER A 94 7.84 1.65 18.44
N LEU A 95 7.42 2.66 17.67
CA LEU A 95 8.02 3.99 17.71
C LEU A 95 7.78 4.67 19.06
N ALA A 96 6.55 4.65 19.57
CA ALA A 96 6.21 5.26 20.85
C ALA A 96 6.97 4.58 22.01
N PHE A 97 7.02 3.24 22.03
CA PHE A 97 7.74 2.48 23.06
C PHE A 97 9.24 2.79 23.04
N ALA A 98 9.89 2.68 21.87
CA ALA A 98 11.31 2.94 21.73
C ALA A 98 11.65 4.40 22.06
N THR A 99 10.75 5.34 21.78
CA THR A 99 10.97 6.76 22.08
C THR A 99 10.86 7.04 23.57
N VAL A 100 9.80 6.60 24.23
CA VAL A 100 9.55 6.91 25.65
C VAL A 100 10.53 6.20 26.57
N HIS A 101 10.95 4.98 26.23
CA HIS A 101 11.81 4.17 27.08
C HIS A 101 13.28 4.18 26.66
N ARG A 102 13.73 5.07 25.76
CA ARG A 102 15.10 5.08 25.24
C ARG A 102 16.21 5.24 26.28
N ASP A 103 15.91 5.88 27.41
CA ASP A 103 16.89 6.05 28.51
C ASP A 103 17.13 4.72 29.25
N VAL A 104 16.08 3.92 29.42
CA VAL A 104 16.12 2.61 30.09
C VAL A 104 16.51 1.50 29.11
N HIS A 105 16.07 1.63 27.86
CA HIS A 105 16.29 0.70 26.78
C HIS A 105 16.86 1.47 25.57
N PRO A 106 18.17 1.74 25.55
CA PRO A 106 18.80 2.40 24.41
C PRO A 106 18.50 1.65 23.10
N PRO A 107 18.20 2.36 21.99
CA PRO A 107 17.78 1.71 20.74
C PRO A 107 18.86 0.80 20.13
N SER A 108 20.13 1.02 20.47
CA SER A 108 21.26 0.18 20.07
C SER A 108 21.52 -1.01 21.01
N SER A 109 20.77 -1.15 22.11
CA SER A 109 20.94 -2.24 23.07
C SER A 109 20.52 -3.58 22.47
N ARG A 110 21.33 -4.62 22.70
CA ARG A 110 21.02 -6.01 22.29
C ARG A 110 19.88 -6.63 23.10
N GLU A 111 19.60 -6.06 24.27
CA GLU A 111 18.52 -6.49 25.17
C GLU A 111 17.25 -5.66 24.98
N HIS A 112 17.21 -4.77 23.97
CA HIS A 112 16.05 -3.92 23.74
C HIS A 112 14.77 -4.77 23.60
N PRO A 113 13.67 -4.49 24.34
CA PRO A 113 12.48 -5.33 24.36
C PRO A 113 11.88 -5.65 22.98
N LEU A 114 11.89 -4.70 22.04
CA LEU A 114 11.42 -4.91 20.66
C LEU A 114 12.20 -5.98 19.87
N LEU A 115 13.39 -6.38 20.30
CA LEU A 115 14.14 -7.50 19.70
C LEU A 115 13.60 -8.86 20.12
N HIS A 116 12.98 -8.93 21.30
CA HIS A 116 12.57 -10.17 21.98
C HIS A 116 11.05 -10.27 22.20
N LYS A 117 10.31 -9.19 21.97
CA LYS A 117 8.85 -9.10 22.08
C LYS A 117 8.26 -8.42 20.86
N ASN A 118 7.10 -8.91 20.42
CA ASN A 118 6.31 -8.20 19.42
C ASN A 118 5.91 -6.79 19.95
N PRO A 119 5.80 -5.75 19.09
CA PRO A 119 5.38 -4.42 19.53
C PRO A 119 4.04 -4.41 20.30
N HIS A 120 3.12 -5.32 20.00
CA HIS A 120 1.85 -5.46 20.73
C HIS A 120 2.02 -6.06 22.14
N GLY A 121 3.15 -6.71 22.44
CA GLY A 121 3.53 -7.16 23.78
C GLY A 121 4.41 -6.15 24.55
N CYS A 122 4.93 -5.12 23.87
CA CYS A 122 5.61 -3.99 24.53
C CYS A 122 4.60 -2.90 24.93
N VAL A 123 3.58 -2.68 24.11
CA VAL A 123 2.45 -1.79 24.40
C VAL A 123 1.17 -2.60 24.26
N GLU A 124 0.60 -3.05 25.39
CA GLU A 124 -0.60 -3.86 25.38
C GLU A 124 -1.85 -3.04 25.01
N PHE A 125 -2.90 -3.71 24.54
CA PHE A 125 -4.18 -3.05 24.32
C PHE A 125 -4.96 -3.00 25.63
N ILE A 126 -5.56 -1.84 25.95
CA ILE A 126 -6.33 -1.70 27.19
C ILE A 126 -7.50 -2.68 27.26
N HIS A 127 -8.19 -2.91 26.13
CA HIS A 127 -9.27 -3.89 26.05
C HIS A 127 -8.79 -5.34 26.11
N ALA A 128 -7.50 -5.61 25.85
CA ALA A 128 -6.92 -6.94 26.06
C ALA A 128 -6.56 -7.17 27.53
N ILE A 129 -6.15 -6.11 28.26
CA ILE A 129 -5.93 -6.16 29.70
C ILE A 129 -7.26 -6.40 30.43
N TYR A 130 -8.28 -5.59 30.12
CA TYR A 130 -9.63 -5.69 30.69
C TYR A 130 -10.47 -6.84 30.12
N ARG A 131 -9.88 -7.73 29.33
CA ARG A 131 -10.46 -9.04 29.02
C ARG A 131 -10.32 -10.01 30.20
N GLN A 132 -9.35 -9.77 31.08
CA GLN A 132 -9.15 -10.52 32.32
C GLN A 132 -10.16 -10.06 33.40
N PRO A 133 -10.36 -10.84 34.48
CA PRO A 133 -11.11 -10.37 35.64
C PRO A 133 -10.62 -8.99 36.11
N VAL A 134 -11.55 -8.13 36.55
CA VAL A 134 -11.29 -6.71 36.82
C VAL A 134 -10.13 -6.50 37.80
N ASP A 135 -10.06 -7.29 38.88
CA ASP A 135 -8.98 -7.16 39.88
C ASP A 135 -7.60 -7.48 39.30
N VAL A 136 -7.52 -8.46 38.40
CA VAL A 136 -6.29 -8.79 37.67
C VAL A 136 -5.92 -7.67 36.71
N ALA A 137 -6.89 -7.14 35.97
CA ALA A 137 -6.68 -6.03 35.04
C ALA A 137 -6.15 -4.78 35.77
N ARG A 138 -6.72 -4.45 36.94
CA ARG A 138 -6.26 -3.34 37.79
C ARG A 138 -4.84 -3.55 38.27
N GLY A 139 -4.51 -4.73 38.80
CA GLY A 139 -3.15 -5.06 39.23
C GLY A 139 -2.12 -4.94 38.09
N ILE A 140 -2.49 -5.36 36.87
CA ILE A 140 -1.66 -5.16 35.68
C ILE A 140 -1.46 -3.67 35.41
N VAL A 141 -2.53 -2.88 35.34
CA VAL A 141 -2.49 -1.43 35.02
C VAL A 141 -1.72 -0.62 36.09
N GLU A 142 -1.80 -1.01 37.36
CA GLU A 142 -1.08 -0.39 38.47
C GLU A 142 0.43 -0.69 38.42
N ALA A 143 0.81 -1.89 37.97
CA ALA A 143 2.21 -2.31 37.86
C ALA A 143 2.97 -1.68 36.66
N TYR A 144 2.28 -1.00 35.74
CA TYR A 144 2.95 -0.36 34.60
C TYR A 144 3.85 0.81 35.06
N PRO A 145 5.10 0.90 34.57
CA PRO A 145 5.95 2.04 34.84
C PRO A 145 5.34 3.31 34.22
N SER A 146 5.52 4.45 34.90
CA SER A 146 5.08 5.74 34.37
C SER A 146 6.14 6.34 33.43
N PRO A 147 5.73 7.00 32.33
CA PRO A 147 4.36 7.14 31.85
C PRO A 147 3.80 5.83 31.26
N ARG A 148 2.52 5.55 31.53
CA ARG A 148 1.86 4.33 31.05
C ARG A 148 1.38 4.53 29.62
N ILE A 149 1.72 3.61 28.72
CA ILE A 149 1.31 3.65 27.32
C ILE A 149 0.40 2.45 27.03
N PHE A 150 -0.79 2.73 26.50
CA PHE A 150 -1.77 1.70 26.14
C PHE A 150 -2.19 1.86 24.68
N GLY A 151 -2.44 0.74 24.01
CA GLY A 151 -3.12 0.74 22.71
C GLY A 151 -4.63 0.66 22.85
N THR A 152 -5.38 1.21 21.90
CA THR A 152 -6.81 0.90 21.75
C THR A 152 -7.30 1.07 20.31
N HIS A 153 -8.41 0.41 20.00
CA HIS A 153 -9.16 0.51 18.75
C HIS A 153 -10.53 1.15 18.95
N PHE A 154 -10.81 1.70 20.14
CA PHE A 154 -12.05 2.41 20.40
C PHE A 154 -12.01 3.82 19.79
N PRO A 155 -13.11 4.27 19.16
CA PRO A 155 -13.26 5.64 18.71
C PRO A 155 -13.33 6.58 19.92
N LEU A 156 -13.10 7.87 19.68
CA LEU A 156 -13.00 8.87 20.73
C LEU A 156 -14.32 8.98 21.52
N SER A 157 -15.44 8.92 20.80
CA SER A 157 -16.81 8.94 21.37
C SER A 157 -17.14 7.77 22.29
N LEU A 158 -16.38 6.67 22.21
CA LEU A 158 -16.57 5.51 23.08
C LEU A 158 -15.59 5.47 24.26
N LEU A 159 -14.47 6.20 24.19
CA LEU A 159 -13.53 6.31 25.30
C LEU A 159 -14.21 7.01 26.50
N PRO A 160 -13.92 6.57 27.74
CA PRO A 160 -14.46 7.21 28.94
C PRO A 160 -14.15 8.72 29.00
N GLU A 161 -15.07 9.52 29.52
CA GLU A 161 -14.90 10.98 29.62
C GLU A 161 -13.67 11.39 30.44
N HIS A 162 -13.23 10.58 31.40
CA HIS A 162 -12.01 10.86 32.16
C HIS A 162 -10.72 10.67 31.32
N ILE A 163 -10.81 10.00 30.16
CA ILE A 163 -9.73 9.86 29.17
C ILE A 163 -9.84 10.94 28.07
N SER A 164 -11.05 11.18 27.57
CA SER A 164 -11.29 12.01 26.37
C SER A 164 -11.94 13.38 26.65
N GLY A 165 -12.42 13.66 27.86
CA GLY A 165 -13.17 14.87 28.24
C GLY A 165 -12.29 16.06 28.61
N ASP A 166 -12.90 17.24 28.79
CA ASP A 166 -12.21 18.53 28.93
C ASP A 166 -11.47 18.75 30.27
N GLY A 167 -11.60 17.81 31.22
CA GLY A 167 -10.78 17.71 32.43
C GLY A 167 -9.79 16.53 32.44
N GLY A 168 -9.76 15.72 31.37
CA GLY A 168 -8.93 14.51 31.28
C GLY A 168 -7.44 14.81 31.17
N GLY A 169 -6.63 14.14 31.99
CA GLY A 169 -5.18 14.33 32.01
C GLY A 169 -4.45 13.67 30.84
N CYS A 170 -5.00 12.57 30.29
CA CYS A 170 -4.37 11.71 29.29
C CYS A 170 -4.06 12.41 27.95
N ARG A 171 -3.10 11.85 27.21
CA ARG A 171 -2.80 12.21 25.82
C ARG A 171 -3.17 11.08 24.86
N ILE A 172 -3.61 11.42 23.66
CA ILE A 172 -3.99 10.47 22.61
C ILE A 172 -3.10 10.70 21.38
N VAL A 173 -2.52 9.63 20.86
CA VAL A 173 -1.87 9.63 19.54
C VAL A 173 -2.71 8.75 18.60
N TYR A 174 -3.34 9.37 17.62
CA TYR A 174 -4.10 8.67 16.59
C TYR A 174 -3.27 8.50 15.32
N ILE A 175 -3.28 7.30 14.73
CA ILE A 175 -2.71 7.06 13.39
C ILE A 175 -3.77 6.61 12.39
N CYS A 176 -3.90 7.37 11.30
CA CYS A 176 -4.78 7.09 10.16
C CYS A 176 -4.00 6.63 8.93
N ARG A 177 -4.69 6.09 7.93
CA ARG A 177 -4.13 5.60 6.66
C ARG A 177 -5.18 5.73 5.54
N ASP A 178 -4.79 5.69 4.27
CA ASP A 178 -5.76 5.65 3.17
C ASP A 178 -6.75 4.46 3.33
N PRO A 179 -8.07 4.71 3.32
CA PRO A 179 -9.09 3.66 3.48
C PRO A 179 -8.94 2.49 2.49
N LYS A 180 -8.48 2.75 1.26
CA LYS A 180 -8.23 1.74 0.23
C LYS A 180 -7.10 0.79 0.62
N ASP A 181 -6.03 1.32 1.22
CA ASP A 181 -4.94 0.49 1.74
C ASP A 181 -5.33 -0.23 3.04
N VAL A 182 -6.20 0.36 3.86
CA VAL A 182 -6.72 -0.25 5.08
C VAL A 182 -7.53 -1.50 4.77
N VAL A 183 -8.52 -1.42 3.86
CA VAL A 183 -9.36 -2.58 3.52
C VAL A 183 -8.54 -3.73 2.94
N ILE A 184 -7.54 -3.43 2.10
CA ILE A 184 -6.61 -4.43 1.57
C ILE A 184 -5.78 -5.06 2.67
N SER A 185 -5.24 -4.23 3.57
CA SER A 185 -4.45 -4.73 4.70
C SER A 185 -5.30 -5.53 5.69
N TRP A 186 -6.59 -5.24 5.79
CA TRP A 186 -7.55 -5.97 6.62
C TRP A 186 -7.87 -7.33 6.02
N TRP A 187 -8.24 -7.38 4.74
CA TRP A 187 -8.52 -8.63 4.04
C TRP A 187 -7.32 -9.60 4.12
N TRP A 188 -6.11 -9.15 3.80
CA TRP A 188 -4.91 -10.00 3.93
C TRP A 188 -4.64 -10.46 5.37
N PHE A 189 -4.92 -9.61 6.35
CA PHE A 189 -4.75 -9.97 7.76
C PHE A 189 -5.75 -11.04 8.18
N MET A 190 -7.01 -10.91 7.77
CA MET A 190 -8.05 -11.91 8.04
C MET A 190 -7.67 -13.29 7.51
N ARG A 191 -7.13 -13.37 6.27
CA ARG A 191 -6.64 -14.61 5.66
C ARG A 191 -5.57 -15.34 6.48
N THR A 192 -4.93 -14.69 7.45
CA THR A 192 -3.91 -15.35 8.29
C THR A 192 -4.47 -16.16 9.45
N TYR A 193 -5.73 -15.93 9.84
CA TYR A 193 -6.31 -16.58 11.02
C TYR A 193 -7.73 -17.12 10.80
N VAL A 194 -8.35 -16.87 9.65
CA VAL A 194 -9.57 -17.60 9.28
C VAL A 194 -9.21 -19.04 8.87
N PRO A 195 -10.01 -20.06 9.25
CA PRO A 195 -9.74 -21.46 8.96
C PRO A 195 -9.66 -21.76 7.45
N ASN A 196 -10.52 -21.11 6.66
CA ASN A 196 -10.61 -21.30 5.21
C ASN A 196 -10.29 -20.00 4.47
N PRO A 197 -9.00 -19.61 4.38
CA PRO A 197 -8.61 -18.32 3.81
C PRO A 197 -8.89 -18.16 2.31
N GLU A 198 -9.08 -19.28 1.60
CA GLU A 198 -9.47 -19.28 0.18
C GLU A 198 -10.96 -19.02 -0.04
N GLN A 199 -11.79 -19.20 0.99
CA GLN A 199 -13.22 -18.86 0.91
C GLN A 199 -13.48 -17.38 1.17
N LEU A 200 -12.54 -16.66 1.78
CA LEU A 200 -12.67 -15.24 2.08
C LEU A 200 -12.44 -14.38 0.83
N GLN A 201 -13.51 -14.15 0.07
CA GLN A 201 -13.48 -13.30 -1.12
C GLN A 201 -13.23 -11.83 -0.74
N PHE A 202 -12.45 -11.12 -1.57
CA PHE A 202 -12.12 -9.72 -1.30
C PHE A 202 -13.36 -8.82 -1.42
N GLU A 203 -14.22 -9.12 -2.39
CA GLU A 203 -15.43 -8.39 -2.74
C GLU A 203 -16.38 -8.29 -1.54
N GLU A 204 -16.56 -9.39 -0.80
CA GLU A 204 -17.40 -9.41 0.39
C GLU A 204 -16.83 -8.54 1.52
N VAL A 205 -15.51 -8.64 1.76
CA VAL A 205 -14.83 -7.81 2.77
C VAL A 205 -14.87 -6.33 2.37
N PHE A 206 -14.75 -6.05 1.07
CA PHE A 206 -14.83 -4.71 0.51
C PHE A 206 -16.24 -4.11 0.66
N ASP A 207 -17.30 -4.87 0.38
CA ASP A 207 -18.68 -4.43 0.57
C ASP A 207 -18.97 -4.10 2.03
N LEU A 208 -18.58 -4.98 2.96
CA LEU A 208 -18.72 -4.72 4.39
C LEU A 208 -17.93 -3.49 4.84
N PHE A 209 -16.75 -3.25 4.26
CA PHE A 209 -15.98 -2.04 4.54
C PHE A 209 -16.68 -0.78 4.02
N CYS A 210 -17.24 -0.82 2.81
CA CYS A 210 -18.04 0.26 2.23
C CYS A 210 -19.32 0.55 3.01
N GLU A 211 -19.93 -0.47 3.62
CA GLU A 211 -21.09 -0.33 4.52
C GLU A 211 -20.70 0.13 5.92
N GLY A 212 -19.40 0.27 6.21
CA GLY A 212 -18.88 0.67 7.52
C GLY A 212 -18.95 -0.41 8.59
N ARG A 213 -19.22 -1.68 8.21
CA ARG A 213 -19.47 -2.81 9.13
C ARG A 213 -18.24 -3.64 9.48
N THR A 214 -17.05 -3.08 9.26
CA THR A 214 -15.78 -3.71 9.63
C THR A 214 -15.42 -3.44 11.09
N GLY A 215 -14.44 -4.16 11.65
CA GLY A 215 -14.08 -3.99 13.06
C GLY A 215 -13.62 -2.56 13.36
N ALA A 216 -14.26 -1.91 14.35
CA ALA A 216 -14.14 -0.48 14.66
C ALA A 216 -14.56 0.46 13.51
N GLY A 217 -15.28 -0.04 12.50
CA GLY A 217 -15.87 0.77 11.43
C GLY A 217 -17.19 1.43 11.88
N PRO A 218 -17.65 2.49 11.19
CA PRO A 218 -17.14 3.02 9.91
C PRO A 218 -15.79 3.75 10.02
N TYR A 219 -14.85 3.37 9.15
CA TYR A 219 -13.44 3.82 9.23
C TYR A 219 -13.29 5.34 9.15
N TRP A 220 -13.99 5.98 8.21
CA TRP A 220 -13.88 7.42 7.97
C TRP A 220 -14.43 8.26 9.12
N LEU A 221 -15.48 7.82 9.80
CA LEU A 221 -16.00 8.48 11.00
C LEU A 221 -15.04 8.31 12.18
N HIS A 222 -14.49 7.10 12.36
CA HIS A 222 -13.50 6.85 13.40
C HIS A 222 -12.28 7.78 13.26
N ALA A 223 -11.81 8.02 12.04
CA ALA A 223 -10.71 8.95 11.78
C ALA A 223 -11.13 10.42 11.94
N LEU A 224 -12.33 10.78 11.49
CA LEU A 224 -12.87 12.14 11.58
C LEU A 224 -12.94 12.62 13.04
N GLU A 225 -13.48 11.80 13.96
CA GLU A 225 -13.59 12.17 15.38
C GLU A 225 -12.24 12.61 15.96
N HIS A 226 -11.18 11.83 15.69
CA HIS A 226 -9.84 12.13 16.19
C HIS A 226 -9.20 13.31 15.47
N TRP A 227 -9.52 13.51 14.19
CA TRP A 227 -9.01 14.64 13.44
C TRP A 227 -9.62 15.96 13.94
N GLU A 228 -10.93 16.02 14.13
CA GLU A 228 -11.62 17.19 14.69
C GLU A 228 -11.09 17.49 16.09
N GLU A 229 -10.93 16.46 16.91
CA GLU A 229 -10.43 16.63 18.26
C GLU A 229 -8.96 17.09 18.31
N SER A 230 -8.10 16.61 17.41
CA SER A 230 -6.72 17.10 17.28
C SER A 230 -6.64 18.58 16.91
N ARG A 231 -7.67 19.11 16.23
CA ARG A 231 -7.76 20.53 15.91
C ARG A 231 -8.29 21.34 17.09
N ARG A 232 -9.20 20.76 17.88
CA ARG A 232 -9.78 21.40 19.05
C ARG A 232 -8.80 21.47 20.22
N ARG A 233 -8.08 20.38 20.49
CA ARG A 233 -7.13 20.23 21.60
C ARG A 233 -5.82 19.58 21.12
N PRO A 234 -4.96 20.32 20.38
CA PRO A 234 -3.71 19.79 19.82
C PRO A 234 -2.71 19.31 20.87
N ASP A 235 -2.77 19.82 22.11
CA ASP A 235 -1.93 19.38 23.23
C ASP A 235 -2.40 18.06 23.86
N LYS A 236 -3.61 17.60 23.51
CA LYS A 236 -4.24 16.38 24.02
C LYS A 236 -4.36 15.30 22.96
N VAL A 237 -4.48 15.65 21.68
CA VAL A 237 -4.63 14.69 20.59
C VAL A 237 -3.65 15.00 19.47
N LEU A 238 -2.69 14.10 19.25
CA LEU A 238 -1.81 14.11 18.09
C LEU A 238 -2.38 13.23 16.98
N PHE A 239 -2.68 13.83 15.84
CA PHE A 239 -3.12 13.12 14.64
C PHE A 239 -1.95 12.90 13.67
N LEU A 240 -1.66 11.63 13.39
CA LEU A 240 -0.63 11.18 12.45
C LEU A 240 -1.26 10.46 11.26
N LYS A 241 -0.62 10.57 10.10
CA LYS A 241 -0.95 9.77 8.91
C LYS A 241 0.17 8.80 8.59
N TYR A 242 -0.17 7.54 8.32
CA TYR A 242 0.77 6.49 7.96
C TYR A 242 1.61 6.88 6.73
N GLU A 243 0.99 7.51 5.73
CA GLU A 243 1.65 7.98 4.51
C GLU A 243 2.65 9.11 4.81
N GLU A 244 2.35 9.97 5.78
CA GLU A 244 3.25 11.04 6.20
C GLU A 244 4.43 10.48 7.00
N LEU A 245 4.18 9.49 7.85
CA LEU A 245 5.21 8.77 8.60
C LEU A 245 6.16 8.00 7.68
N LEU A 246 5.66 7.39 6.59
CA LEU A 246 6.50 6.80 5.55
C LEU A 246 7.32 7.83 4.77
N ARG A 247 6.75 9.02 4.55
CA ARG A 247 7.37 10.09 3.75
C ARG A 247 8.48 10.82 4.50
N ASP A 248 8.24 11.14 5.77
CA ASP A 248 9.17 11.86 6.64
C ASP A 248 9.18 11.20 8.03
N PRO A 249 9.88 10.06 8.17
CA PRO A 249 9.94 9.34 9.43
C PRO A 249 10.56 10.19 10.54
N HIS A 250 11.61 10.97 10.25
CA HIS A 250 12.28 11.82 11.24
C HIS A 250 11.38 12.94 11.75
N GLY A 251 10.75 13.71 10.86
CA GLY A 251 9.88 14.80 11.27
C GLY A 251 8.69 14.34 12.10
N ASN A 252 8.10 13.20 11.74
CA ASN A 252 7.00 12.62 12.52
C ASN A 252 7.46 11.99 13.83
N LEU A 253 8.64 11.37 13.88
CA LEU A 253 9.21 10.85 15.13
C LEU A 253 9.54 11.98 16.10
N ARG A 254 10.09 13.10 15.63
CA ARG A 254 10.31 14.30 16.45
C ARG A 254 9.01 14.83 17.03
N ARG A 255 8.00 15.03 16.18
CA ARG A 255 6.66 15.49 16.59
C ARG A 255 6.00 14.53 17.58
N LEU A 256 6.19 13.21 17.40
CA LEU A 256 5.73 12.19 18.33
C LEU A 256 6.45 12.34 19.69
N ALA A 257 7.77 12.45 19.70
CA ALA A 257 8.56 12.58 20.93
C ALA A 257 8.20 13.85 21.73
N GLU A 258 8.06 14.99 21.05
CA GLU A 258 7.59 16.26 21.63
C GLU A 258 6.22 16.08 22.28
N PHE A 259 5.27 15.48 21.56
CA PHE A 259 3.92 15.26 22.07
C PHE A 259 3.87 14.25 23.23
N LEU A 260 4.73 13.23 23.21
CA LEU A 260 4.89 12.29 24.32
C LEU A 260 5.66 12.90 25.51
N GLY A 261 6.09 14.16 25.42
CA GLY A 261 6.76 14.86 26.52
C GLY A 261 8.22 14.45 26.74
N CYS A 262 8.84 13.83 25.73
CA CYS A 262 10.25 13.40 25.77
C CYS A 262 10.98 13.85 24.50
N PRO A 263 11.05 15.16 24.20
CA PRO A 263 11.70 15.67 22.99
C PRO A 263 13.16 15.23 22.92
N PHE A 264 13.69 15.08 21.71
CA PHE A 264 15.11 14.78 21.52
C PHE A 264 15.96 16.02 21.80
N SER A 265 17.03 15.84 22.56
CA SER A 265 18.06 16.87 22.76
C SER A 265 18.99 16.98 21.55
N GLU A 266 19.68 18.12 21.40
CA GLU A 266 20.70 18.28 20.36
C GLU A 266 21.80 17.22 20.43
N ALA A 267 22.13 16.74 21.64
CA ALA A 267 23.11 15.69 21.84
C ALA A 267 22.61 14.34 21.29
N GLU A 268 21.35 13.98 21.54
CA GLU A 268 20.73 12.77 20.99
C GLU A 268 20.58 12.83 19.47
N GLU A 269 20.24 14.01 18.93
CA GLU A 269 20.18 14.22 17.49
C GLU A 269 21.57 14.05 16.85
N LYS A 270 22.63 14.64 17.44
CA LYS A 270 24.01 14.46 16.96
C LYS A 270 24.51 13.02 17.11
N ALA A 271 24.06 12.31 18.14
CA ALA A 271 24.41 10.91 18.40
C ALA A 271 23.61 9.92 17.51
N GLY A 272 22.68 10.39 16.68
CA GLY A 272 21.92 9.53 15.77
C GLY A 272 20.88 8.65 16.48
N VAL A 273 20.39 9.06 17.66
CA VAL A 273 19.40 8.28 18.44
C VAL A 273 18.11 8.09 17.64
N MET A 274 17.67 9.14 16.93
CA MET A 274 16.50 9.05 16.06
C MET A 274 16.69 8.02 14.93
N ASP A 275 17.84 8.02 14.27
CA ASP A 275 18.17 7.02 13.24
C ASP A 275 18.13 5.60 13.80
N ALA A 276 18.70 5.40 14.99
CA ALA A 276 18.69 4.10 15.67
C ALA A 276 17.27 3.62 16.01
N ILE A 277 16.40 4.52 16.50
CA ILE A 277 14.99 4.20 16.76
C ILE A 277 14.26 3.84 15.46
N LEU A 278 14.46 4.62 14.39
CA LEU A 278 13.80 4.38 13.10
C LEU A 278 14.25 3.06 12.46
N GLU A 279 15.54 2.74 12.55
CA GLU A 279 16.12 1.47 12.07
C GLU A 279 15.55 0.29 12.86
N LEU A 280 15.56 0.38 14.20
CA LEU A 280 15.01 -0.63 15.11
C LEU A 280 13.52 -0.88 14.85
N CYS A 281 12.74 0.19 14.65
CA CYS A 281 11.31 0.13 14.42
C CYS A 281 10.94 -0.06 12.94
N SER A 282 11.92 -0.24 12.05
CA SER A 282 11.65 -0.41 10.63
C SER A 282 10.90 -1.71 10.35
N LEU A 283 10.05 -1.70 9.31
CA LEU A 283 9.32 -2.90 8.92
C LEU A 283 10.28 -4.06 8.61
N ASP A 284 11.37 -3.78 7.88
CA ASP A 284 12.33 -4.80 7.46
C ASP A 284 13.01 -5.45 8.67
N LYS A 285 13.44 -4.63 9.65
CA LYS A 285 14.05 -5.14 10.89
C LYS A 285 13.04 -5.95 11.69
N LEU A 286 11.90 -5.35 12.06
CA LEU A 286 10.90 -6.00 12.92
C LEU A 286 10.38 -7.31 12.32
N LYS A 287 10.13 -7.35 11.01
CA LYS A 287 9.67 -8.55 10.30
C LYS A 287 10.69 -9.70 10.29
N LYS A 288 11.98 -9.39 10.37
CA LYS A 288 13.07 -10.38 10.33
C LYS A 288 13.45 -10.95 11.71
N LEU A 289 12.94 -10.36 12.79
CA LEU A 289 13.21 -10.87 14.14
C LEU A 289 12.52 -12.21 14.37
N GLU A 290 13.21 -13.13 15.04
CA GLU A 290 12.71 -14.48 15.32
C GLU A 290 11.36 -14.45 16.04
N VAL A 291 11.18 -13.60 17.05
CA VAL A 291 9.91 -13.43 17.78
C VAL A 291 8.72 -13.05 16.88
N ASN A 292 8.99 -12.43 15.74
CA ASN A 292 7.97 -12.02 14.76
C ASN A 292 7.83 -12.98 13.59
N GLN A 293 8.68 -14.01 13.51
CA GLN A 293 8.63 -15.08 12.52
C GLN A 293 8.06 -16.38 13.10
N SER A 294 8.45 -16.73 14.34
CA SER A 294 8.03 -17.94 15.03
C SER A 294 6.58 -17.84 15.53
N GLY A 295 5.89 -18.99 15.60
CA GLY A 295 4.45 -19.14 15.88
C GLY A 295 3.98 -18.73 17.28
N ASN A 296 4.68 -17.81 17.95
CA ASN A 296 4.25 -17.26 19.22
C ASN A 296 2.95 -16.47 19.03
N LYS A 297 1.91 -16.87 19.76
CA LYS A 297 0.63 -16.17 19.85
C LYS A 297 0.78 -14.98 20.79
N LEU A 298 0.08 -13.88 20.51
CA LEU A 298 -0.21 -12.89 21.55
C LEU A 298 -1.13 -13.56 22.58
N LYS A 299 -0.60 -13.90 23.77
CA LYS A 299 -1.35 -14.35 24.97
C LYS A 299 -2.67 -15.06 24.62
N ASP A 300 -2.57 -16.29 24.10
CA ASP A 300 -3.68 -17.20 23.78
C ASP A 300 -4.70 -16.74 22.70
N GLY A 301 -4.39 -15.70 21.93
CA GLY A 301 -5.19 -15.24 20.79
C GLY A 301 -5.00 -16.07 19.50
N PRO A 302 -5.94 -15.98 18.55
CA PRO A 302 -5.87 -16.74 17.28
C PRO A 302 -4.86 -16.17 16.28
N VAL A 303 -4.25 -15.01 16.56
CA VAL A 303 -3.38 -14.29 15.63
C VAL A 303 -1.91 -14.52 15.98
N MET A 304 -1.14 -14.99 15.01
CA MET A 304 0.30 -15.19 15.13
C MET A 304 1.08 -13.89 14.88
N ASN A 305 2.27 -13.74 15.46
CA ASN A 305 3.06 -12.51 15.33
C ASN A 305 3.42 -12.16 13.87
N HIS A 306 3.66 -13.16 13.01
CA HIS A 306 3.99 -12.91 11.60
C HIS A 306 2.84 -12.24 10.83
N SER A 307 1.59 -12.40 11.28
CA SER A 307 0.40 -11.81 10.64
C SER A 307 0.38 -10.28 10.66
N PHE A 308 1.15 -9.65 11.54
CA PHE A 308 1.21 -8.18 11.62
C PHE A 308 2.13 -7.55 10.56
N PHE A 309 2.98 -8.33 9.88
CA PHE A 309 4.03 -7.82 8.99
C PHE A 309 3.85 -8.29 7.54
N ARG A 310 3.29 -7.42 6.68
CA ARG A 310 3.03 -7.72 5.25
C ARG A 310 4.01 -7.03 4.29
N LYS A 311 3.58 -5.92 3.69
CA LYS A 311 4.39 -5.09 2.75
C LYS A 311 4.80 -3.73 3.33
N GLY A 312 3.97 -3.15 4.20
CA GLY A 312 4.19 -1.82 4.82
C GLY A 312 4.51 -0.71 3.82
N VAL A 313 3.74 -0.65 2.74
CA VAL A 313 3.82 0.42 1.72
C VAL A 313 2.47 1.13 1.61
N SER A 314 2.47 2.33 1.04
CA SER A 314 1.24 3.04 0.63
C SER A 314 0.97 2.82 -0.86
N GLY A 315 -0.30 2.79 -1.25
CA GLY A 315 -0.76 2.62 -2.62
C GLY A 315 -0.79 1.16 -3.11
N ASP A 316 -0.74 0.17 -2.21
CA ASP A 316 -0.76 -1.24 -2.62
C ASP A 316 -2.14 -1.67 -3.12
N TRP A 317 -3.18 -0.90 -2.80
CA TRP A 317 -4.55 -1.15 -3.22
C TRP A 317 -4.74 -1.28 -4.74
N ILE A 318 -3.90 -0.62 -5.54
CA ILE A 318 -3.95 -0.68 -7.01
C ILE A 318 -3.70 -2.10 -7.56
N ASN A 319 -3.09 -2.98 -6.77
CA ASN A 319 -2.76 -4.34 -7.17
C ASN A 319 -3.93 -5.32 -6.98
N THR A 320 -5.03 -4.89 -6.37
CA THR A 320 -6.15 -5.78 -6.00
C THR A 320 -7.51 -5.15 -6.29
N MET A 321 -7.67 -3.84 -6.05
CA MET A 321 -8.93 -3.14 -6.34
C MET A 321 -9.03 -2.77 -7.82
N THR A 322 -10.22 -2.92 -8.39
CA THR A 322 -10.53 -2.32 -9.69
C THR A 322 -10.70 -0.80 -9.54
N PRO A 323 -10.56 -0.02 -10.63
CA PRO A 323 -10.84 1.42 -10.61
C PRO A 323 -12.26 1.75 -10.10
N GLU A 324 -13.24 0.91 -10.40
CA GLU A 324 -14.63 1.07 -9.99
C GLU A 324 -14.80 0.88 -8.48
N MET A 325 -14.14 -0.13 -7.90
CA MET A 325 -14.11 -0.33 -6.44
C MET A 325 -13.45 0.87 -5.75
N ALA A 326 -12.31 1.34 -6.27
CA ALA A 326 -11.62 2.50 -5.72
C ALA A 326 -12.52 3.76 -5.77
N ALA A 327 -13.17 4.01 -6.91
CA ALA A 327 -14.07 5.13 -7.07
C ALA A 327 -15.31 5.05 -6.15
N ARG A 328 -15.88 3.86 -5.97
CA ARG A 328 -17.01 3.63 -5.04
C ARG A 328 -16.63 3.99 -3.61
N LEU A 329 -15.48 3.51 -3.14
CA LEU A 329 -15.02 3.82 -1.78
C LEU A 329 -14.66 5.29 -1.64
N ASP A 330 -13.99 5.89 -2.62
CA ASP A 330 -13.68 7.32 -2.62
C ASP A 330 -14.96 8.17 -2.56
N ALA A 331 -16.01 7.81 -3.28
CA ALA A 331 -17.30 8.51 -3.25
C ALA A 331 -17.97 8.42 -1.87
N ILE A 332 -18.02 7.23 -1.26
CA ILE A 332 -18.58 7.02 0.09
C ILE A 332 -17.84 7.90 1.12
N VAL A 333 -16.51 7.87 1.07
CA VAL A 333 -15.67 8.65 1.99
C VAL A 333 -15.83 10.15 1.76
N GLN A 334 -15.86 10.61 0.50
CA GLN A 334 -16.05 12.02 0.17
C GLN A 334 -17.40 12.53 0.64
N GLN A 335 -18.47 11.76 0.42
CA GLN A 335 -19.82 12.11 0.88
C GLN A 335 -19.86 12.21 2.41
N ALA A 336 -19.30 11.24 3.12
CA ALA A 336 -19.31 11.22 4.59
C ALA A 336 -18.44 12.33 5.22
N LEU A 337 -17.40 12.81 4.52
CA LEU A 337 -16.50 13.85 5.01
C LEU A 337 -16.80 15.24 4.44
N GLN A 338 -17.84 15.38 3.62
CA GLN A 338 -18.19 16.63 2.98
C GLN A 338 -18.42 17.74 4.01
N GLY A 339 -17.80 18.91 3.80
CA GLY A 339 -17.93 20.05 4.71
C GLY A 339 -17.05 20.02 5.96
N THR A 340 -16.44 18.88 6.31
CA THR A 340 -15.58 18.76 7.51
C THR A 340 -14.21 19.41 7.34
N GLY A 341 -13.72 19.48 6.09
CA GLY A 341 -12.34 19.88 5.77
C GLY A 341 -11.30 18.78 5.99
N PHE A 342 -11.71 17.60 6.47
CA PHE A 342 -10.85 16.43 6.57
C PHE A 342 -10.76 15.70 5.23
N GLY A 343 -9.58 15.18 4.92
CA GLY A 343 -9.35 14.29 3.80
C GLY A 343 -8.20 13.35 4.08
N PHE A 344 -8.31 12.12 3.60
CA PHE A 344 -7.28 11.08 3.82
C PHE A 344 -6.01 11.35 3.02
N GLY A 345 -6.12 11.96 1.83
CA GLY A 345 -4.97 12.35 1.03
C GLY A 345 -3.95 13.18 1.82
N ILE A 346 -2.67 13.04 1.47
CA ILE A 346 -1.64 13.90 2.07
C ILE A 346 -2.02 15.33 1.73
N SER A 347 -2.16 16.19 2.74
CA SER A 347 -2.58 17.58 2.52
C SER A 347 -1.63 18.24 1.52
N THR A 348 -2.11 18.40 0.29
CA THR A 348 -1.47 19.23 -0.71
C THR A 348 -1.59 20.70 -0.30
N GLN A 349 -2.61 21.04 0.48
CA GLN A 349 -2.88 22.40 0.98
C GLN A 349 -1.73 22.97 1.84
N HIS A 350 -1.05 22.17 2.67
CA HIS A 350 0.11 22.67 3.43
C HIS A 350 1.38 22.83 2.59
N ARG A 351 1.45 22.20 1.41
CA ARG A 351 2.61 22.33 0.50
C ARG A 351 2.47 23.54 -0.43
N PHE A 352 1.26 23.82 -0.92
CA PHE A 352 1.00 25.01 -1.74
C PHE A 352 1.00 26.34 -0.95
N ARG A 353 0.94 26.30 0.39
CA ARG A 353 0.95 27.50 1.25
C ARG A 353 2.35 27.95 1.72
N ARG A 354 3.44 27.27 1.34
CA ARG A 354 4.81 27.76 1.62
C ARG A 354 5.31 28.59 0.43
N ARG A 355 5.82 29.81 0.68
CA ARG A 355 6.42 30.67 -0.37
C ARG A 355 7.48 29.96 -1.20
N SER A 356 8.17 28.97 -0.63
CA SER A 356 9.17 28.13 -1.29
C SER A 356 8.64 27.22 -2.41
N ILE A 357 7.32 27.09 -2.60
CA ILE A 357 6.75 26.26 -3.67
C ILE A 357 6.60 27.01 -4.98
N VAL A 358 6.49 28.34 -4.97
CA VAL A 358 6.30 29.15 -6.18
C VAL A 358 7.47 28.95 -7.16
N PRO A 359 8.75 29.07 -6.75
CA PRO A 359 9.87 28.81 -7.67
C PRO A 359 9.92 27.36 -8.17
N LYS A 360 9.43 26.40 -7.37
CA LYS A 360 9.36 24.99 -7.77
C LYS A 360 8.28 24.77 -8.82
N LEU A 361 7.12 25.39 -8.68
CA LEU A 361 6.05 25.29 -9.68
C LEU A 361 6.42 25.99 -10.97
N GLU A 362 7.07 27.16 -10.89
CA GLU A 362 7.62 27.87 -12.05
C GLU A 362 8.61 27.01 -12.83
N TYR A 363 9.41 26.19 -12.15
CA TYR A 363 10.31 25.25 -12.81
C TYR A 363 9.62 23.97 -13.32
N TYR A 364 8.77 23.36 -12.51
CA TYR A 364 8.17 22.07 -12.84
C TYR A 364 7.06 22.17 -13.89
N LEU A 365 6.28 23.26 -13.92
CA LEU A 365 5.19 23.39 -14.89
C LEU A 365 5.69 23.32 -16.34
N PRO A 366 6.73 24.06 -16.75
CA PRO A 366 7.35 23.91 -18.06
C PRO A 366 7.92 22.50 -18.28
N LEU A 367 8.68 21.96 -17.31
CA LEU A 367 9.31 20.64 -17.43
C LEU A 367 8.30 19.52 -17.66
N PHE A 368 7.19 19.54 -16.90
CA PHE A 368 6.13 18.53 -16.98
C PHE A 368 5.11 18.78 -18.09
N GLY A 369 5.17 19.95 -18.75
CA GLY A 369 4.30 20.39 -19.84
C GLY A 369 2.84 20.65 -19.45
N SER A 370 2.38 20.15 -18.29
CA SER A 370 1.04 20.44 -17.78
C SER A 370 0.96 20.26 -16.26
N PHE A 371 0.03 21.00 -15.63
CA PHE A 371 -0.26 20.83 -14.20
C PHE A 371 -0.76 19.41 -13.89
N HIS A 372 -1.52 18.77 -14.78
CA HIS A 372 -2.01 17.41 -14.59
C HIS A 372 -0.86 16.38 -14.57
N SER A 373 0.09 16.47 -15.50
CA SER A 373 1.30 15.61 -15.52
C SER A 373 2.13 15.80 -14.25
N PHE A 374 2.32 17.06 -13.84
CA PHE A 374 3.00 17.39 -12.59
C PHE A 374 2.26 16.83 -11.37
N LEU A 375 0.93 16.96 -11.32
CA LEU A 375 0.12 16.43 -10.22
C LEU A 375 0.23 14.91 -10.14
N ARG A 376 0.13 14.22 -11.28
CA ARG A 376 0.28 12.76 -11.34
C ARG A 376 1.65 12.29 -10.86
N ALA A 377 2.71 13.01 -11.21
CA ALA A 377 4.06 12.73 -10.70
C ALA A 377 4.18 13.03 -9.20
N SER A 378 3.68 14.18 -8.74
CA SER A 378 3.78 14.62 -7.34
C SER A 378 2.90 13.84 -6.35
N GLN A 379 1.78 13.28 -6.81
CA GLN A 379 0.94 12.36 -6.03
C GLN A 379 1.68 11.05 -5.71
N ARG A 380 2.48 10.54 -6.67
CA ARG A 380 3.31 9.35 -6.49
C ARG A 380 4.67 9.67 -5.85
N ALA A 381 5.17 10.89 -6.02
CA ALA A 381 6.41 11.39 -5.43
C ALA A 381 6.21 12.66 -4.62
N CYS A 382 6.08 12.46 -3.31
CA CYS A 382 6.16 13.55 -2.37
C CYS A 382 7.51 14.28 -2.36
N TYR A 383 8.55 13.66 -2.94
CA TYR A 383 9.93 14.15 -2.94
C TYR A 383 10.20 15.29 -3.92
N LEU A 384 9.44 15.42 -5.01
CA LEU A 384 9.62 16.54 -5.96
C LEU A 384 9.40 17.89 -5.27
N LEU A 385 8.48 17.94 -4.30
CA LEU A 385 8.16 19.13 -3.54
C LEU A 385 9.08 19.35 -2.33
N SER A 386 9.70 18.30 -1.78
CA SER A 386 10.62 18.40 -0.63
C SER A 386 12.08 18.54 -1.04
N SER A 387 12.51 18.02 -2.19
CA SER A 387 13.89 18.09 -2.66
C SER A 387 14.32 19.52 -2.99
N ASP A 388 15.59 19.82 -2.76
CA ASP A 388 16.19 21.10 -3.13
C ASP A 388 16.23 21.24 -4.66
N LEU A 389 15.67 22.35 -5.16
CA LEU A 389 15.50 22.56 -6.59
C LEU A 389 16.85 22.77 -7.28
N ASP A 390 17.74 23.55 -6.67
CA ASP A 390 18.99 24.00 -7.27
C ASP A 390 20.12 22.99 -7.04
N LYS A 391 20.15 22.35 -5.87
CA LYS A 391 21.22 21.41 -5.50
C LYS A 391 20.98 19.98 -5.98
N VAL A 392 19.73 19.59 -6.24
CA VAL A 392 19.39 18.19 -6.54
C VAL A 392 18.64 18.07 -7.86
N VAL A 393 17.49 18.75 -7.97
CA VAL A 393 16.58 18.54 -9.10
C VAL A 393 17.14 19.07 -10.41
N LYS A 394 17.60 20.33 -10.45
CA LYS A 394 18.17 20.94 -11.66
C LYS A 394 19.39 20.17 -12.17
N PRO A 395 20.39 19.80 -11.34
CA PRO A 395 21.51 18.96 -11.78
C PRO A 395 21.07 17.63 -12.38
N ASN A 396 20.12 16.93 -11.75
CA ASN A 396 19.59 15.67 -12.28
C ASN A 396 18.89 15.86 -13.64
N VAL A 397 18.06 16.90 -13.78
CA VAL A 397 17.38 17.20 -15.06
C VAL A 397 18.39 17.58 -16.15
N MET A 398 19.39 18.41 -15.83
CA MET A 398 20.45 18.78 -16.78
C MET A 398 21.22 17.55 -17.25
N PHE A 399 21.67 16.70 -16.32
CA PHE A 399 22.37 15.47 -16.66
C PHE A 399 21.53 14.53 -17.54
N LEU A 400 20.24 14.36 -17.24
CA LEU A 400 19.35 13.54 -18.08
C LEU A 400 19.17 14.13 -19.49
N ARG A 401 19.14 15.46 -19.63
CA ARG A 401 19.13 16.13 -20.93
C ARG A 401 20.44 15.91 -21.69
N GLU A 402 21.58 15.96 -21.02
CA GLU A 402 22.90 15.62 -21.60
C GLU A 402 22.96 14.16 -22.07
N CYS A 403 22.21 13.27 -21.41
CA CYS A 403 22.02 11.89 -21.88
C CYS A 403 21.06 11.75 -23.08
N GLY A 404 20.55 12.86 -23.62
CA GLY A 404 19.68 12.89 -24.80
C GLY A 404 18.19 12.67 -24.49
N LEU A 405 17.74 12.85 -23.24
CA LEU A 405 16.32 12.78 -22.91
C LEU A 405 15.67 14.16 -23.04
N ALA A 406 14.60 14.23 -23.83
CA ALA A 406 13.74 15.42 -23.87
C ALA A 406 12.91 15.55 -22.58
N ASP A 407 12.42 16.75 -22.30
CA ASP A 407 11.59 17.04 -21.12
C ASP A 407 10.35 16.14 -21.03
N CYS A 408 9.75 15.78 -22.17
CA CYS A 408 8.63 14.85 -22.21
C CYS A 408 9.01 13.42 -21.80
N ASP A 409 10.25 13.00 -22.07
CA ASP A 409 10.77 11.70 -21.65
C ASP A 409 11.12 11.70 -20.16
N ILE A 410 11.76 12.76 -19.68
CA ILE A 410 12.03 12.97 -18.24
C ILE A 410 10.71 12.97 -17.46
N THR A 411 9.68 13.64 -17.97
CA THR A 411 8.34 13.65 -17.38
C THR A 411 7.74 12.26 -17.26
N LYS A 412 7.73 11.50 -18.36
CA LYS A 412 7.20 10.11 -18.38
C LYS A 412 8.00 9.22 -17.42
N LEU A 413 9.32 9.40 -17.38
CA LEU A 413 10.20 8.68 -16.47
C LEU A 413 9.90 9.03 -15.01
N CYS A 414 9.63 10.29 -14.68
CA CYS A 414 9.24 10.71 -13.32
C CYS A 414 7.87 10.20 -12.89
N ILE A 415 6.92 10.03 -13.83
CA ILE A 415 5.60 9.46 -13.51
C ILE A 415 5.71 7.97 -13.18
N SER A 416 6.62 7.26 -13.87
CA SER A 416 6.89 5.84 -13.64
C SER A 416 7.82 5.59 -12.45
N GLU A 417 8.86 6.40 -12.30
CA GLU A 417 9.94 6.29 -11.30
C GLU A 417 10.01 7.56 -10.44
N PRO A 418 9.13 7.70 -9.44
CA PRO A 418 8.85 9.00 -8.81
C PRO A 418 10.04 9.58 -8.01
N ARG A 419 11.01 8.74 -7.64
CA ARG A 419 12.19 9.16 -6.85
C ARG A 419 13.38 9.57 -7.70
N LEU A 420 13.30 9.54 -9.03
CA LEU A 420 14.46 9.76 -9.90
C LEU A 420 15.11 11.13 -9.66
N LEU A 421 14.34 12.22 -9.79
CA LEU A 421 14.89 13.58 -9.70
C LEU A 421 15.26 14.03 -8.29
N GLY A 422 14.78 13.32 -7.26
CA GLY A 422 15.11 13.57 -5.86
C GLY A 422 16.30 12.75 -5.34
N ASN A 423 16.90 11.89 -6.17
CA ASN A 423 18.10 11.14 -5.77
C ASN A 423 19.36 12.00 -5.84
N LYS A 424 20.42 11.54 -5.16
CA LYS A 424 21.77 12.06 -5.37
C LYS A 424 22.21 11.85 -6.83
N LEU A 425 22.93 12.80 -7.40
CA LEU A 425 23.34 12.79 -8.81
C LEU A 425 24.13 11.52 -9.18
N GLU A 426 24.99 11.04 -8.29
CA GLU A 426 25.81 9.85 -8.48
C GLU A 426 24.95 8.59 -8.68
N ARG A 427 23.78 8.54 -8.02
CA ARG A 427 22.84 7.43 -8.21
C ARG A 427 22.15 7.49 -9.56
N VAL A 428 21.79 8.69 -10.03
CA VAL A 428 21.20 8.87 -11.36
C VAL A 428 22.24 8.52 -12.43
N GLN A 429 23.50 8.92 -12.25
CA GLN A 429 24.62 8.52 -13.11
C GLN A 429 24.82 7.00 -13.14
N ALA A 430 24.75 6.32 -11.98
CA ALA A 430 24.84 4.87 -11.93
C ALA A 430 23.68 4.18 -12.69
N MET A 431 22.46 4.72 -12.63
CA MET A 431 21.33 4.20 -13.41
C MET A 431 21.55 4.37 -14.92
N VAL A 432 22.07 5.53 -15.33
CA VAL A 432 22.43 5.80 -16.74
C VAL A 432 23.54 4.84 -17.20
N ALA A 433 24.60 4.67 -16.43
CA ALA A 433 25.69 3.74 -16.75
C ALA A 433 25.19 2.29 -16.88
N ARG A 434 24.26 1.86 -16.02
CA ARG A 434 23.61 0.54 -16.15
C ARG A 434 22.77 0.43 -17.41
N ALA A 435 22.02 1.47 -17.78
CA ALA A 435 21.24 1.48 -19.01
C ALA A 435 22.13 1.38 -20.25
N GLU A 436 23.28 2.06 -20.25
CA GLU A 436 24.31 1.95 -21.30
C GLU A 436 24.94 0.55 -21.32
N GLY A 437 25.19 -0.04 -20.15
CA GLY A 437 25.67 -1.41 -20.01
C GLY A 437 24.72 -2.49 -20.57
N LEU A 438 23.45 -2.16 -20.80
CA LEU A 438 22.50 -3.02 -21.53
C LEU A 438 22.63 -2.90 -23.05
N GLY A 439 23.55 -2.09 -23.56
CA GLY A 439 23.75 -1.82 -24.98
C GLY A 439 22.78 -0.78 -25.56
N VAL A 440 22.10 0.01 -24.73
CA VAL A 440 21.16 1.05 -25.20
C VAL A 440 21.90 2.39 -25.33
N PRO A 441 22.02 2.95 -26.54
CA PRO A 441 22.74 4.20 -26.72
C PRO A 441 21.95 5.41 -26.18
N ARG A 442 22.68 6.38 -25.62
CA ARG A 442 22.14 7.71 -25.25
C ARG A 442 21.45 8.37 -26.44
N GLY A 443 20.43 9.18 -26.18
CA GLY A 443 19.62 9.83 -27.22
C GLY A 443 18.70 8.90 -28.03
N SER A 444 18.76 7.58 -27.86
CA SER A 444 17.78 6.68 -28.49
C SER A 444 16.41 6.77 -27.80
N GLY A 445 15.33 6.56 -28.56
CA GLY A 445 13.97 6.49 -27.99
C GLY A 445 13.78 5.36 -26.94
N MET A 446 14.67 4.37 -26.93
CA MET A 446 14.69 3.28 -25.97
C MET A 446 15.41 3.65 -24.66
N PHE A 447 16.24 4.68 -24.66
CA PHE A 447 17.10 5.03 -23.52
C PHE A 447 16.29 5.32 -22.25
N LYS A 448 15.17 6.05 -22.37
CA LYS A 448 14.23 6.25 -21.25
C LYS A 448 13.75 4.91 -20.66
N VAL A 449 13.36 3.97 -21.52
CA VAL A 449 12.84 2.66 -21.10
C VAL A 449 13.95 1.84 -20.42
N ALA A 450 15.19 1.98 -20.88
CA ALA A 450 16.35 1.35 -20.27
C ALA A 450 16.61 1.88 -18.85
N ILE A 451 16.63 3.21 -18.66
CA ILE A 451 16.74 3.81 -17.33
C ILE A 451 15.60 3.35 -16.44
N GLN A 452 14.36 3.36 -16.95
CA GLN A 452 13.20 2.87 -16.21
C GLN A 452 13.40 1.41 -15.76
N ALA A 453 13.93 0.55 -16.64
CA ALA A 453 14.11 -0.85 -16.34
C ALA A 453 15.11 -1.10 -15.20
N VAL A 454 16.15 -0.26 -15.07
CA VAL A 454 17.26 -0.45 -14.12
C VAL A 454 17.17 0.42 -12.87
N ALA A 455 16.26 1.41 -12.82
CA ALA A 455 16.20 2.45 -11.79
C ALA A 455 16.23 1.92 -10.34
N PHE A 456 15.68 0.73 -10.10
CA PHE A 456 15.62 0.10 -8.77
C PHE A 456 16.21 -1.31 -8.72
N LEU A 457 17.06 -1.65 -9.70
CA LEU A 457 17.81 -2.90 -9.71
C LEU A 457 19.27 -2.64 -9.33
N SER A 458 19.82 -3.49 -8.46
CA SER A 458 21.26 -3.55 -8.24
C SER A 458 21.96 -4.20 -9.44
N GLU A 459 23.25 -3.91 -9.63
CA GLU A 459 24.07 -4.59 -10.64
C GLU A 459 24.01 -6.11 -10.51
N GLU A 460 24.05 -6.62 -9.27
CA GLU A 460 23.91 -8.05 -9.00
C GLU A 460 22.57 -8.61 -9.51
N LYS A 461 21.45 -7.90 -9.27
CA LYS A 461 20.13 -8.33 -9.76
C LYS A 461 20.06 -8.33 -11.29
N ILE A 462 20.68 -7.34 -11.92
CA ILE A 462 20.76 -7.27 -13.39
C ILE A 462 21.60 -8.45 -13.89
N ALA A 463 22.80 -8.65 -13.36
CA ALA A 463 23.69 -9.76 -13.74
C ALA A 463 23.03 -11.13 -13.57
N ASN A 464 22.39 -11.38 -12.43
CA ASN A 464 21.65 -12.62 -12.16
C ASN A 464 20.50 -12.84 -13.16
N LYS A 465 19.88 -11.75 -13.64
CA LYS A 465 18.80 -11.83 -14.63
C LYS A 465 19.35 -12.05 -16.04
N VAL A 466 20.46 -11.40 -16.41
CA VAL A 466 21.16 -11.61 -17.68
C VAL A 466 21.66 -13.05 -17.77
N ASP A 467 22.31 -13.56 -16.74
CA ASP A 467 22.80 -14.95 -16.67
C ASP A 467 21.65 -15.96 -16.82
N TYR A 468 20.53 -15.71 -16.15
CA TYR A 468 19.30 -16.50 -16.33
C TYR A 468 18.83 -16.50 -17.78
N LEU A 469 18.76 -15.33 -18.44
CA LEU A 469 18.32 -15.25 -19.84
C LEU A 469 19.29 -16.03 -20.75
N LYS A 470 20.60 -15.88 -20.57
CA LYS A 470 21.60 -16.63 -21.33
C LYS A 470 21.43 -18.14 -21.18
N LYS A 471 21.36 -18.64 -19.94
CA LYS A 471 21.28 -20.07 -19.65
C LYS A 471 19.96 -20.69 -20.07
N THR A 472 18.84 -20.06 -19.72
CA THR A 472 17.50 -20.62 -20.00
C THR A 472 17.13 -20.48 -21.48
N PHE A 473 17.54 -19.40 -22.14
CA PHE A 473 17.18 -19.17 -23.54
C PHE A 473 18.25 -19.65 -24.53
N GLY A 474 19.41 -20.09 -24.05
CA GLY A 474 20.53 -20.47 -24.91
C GLY A 474 21.08 -19.31 -25.72
N TRP A 475 20.90 -18.06 -25.25
CA TRP A 475 21.43 -16.87 -25.91
C TRP A 475 22.91 -16.70 -25.62
N SER A 476 23.67 -16.36 -26.65
CA SER A 476 25.04 -15.87 -26.54
C SER A 476 25.08 -14.49 -25.86
N ASP A 477 26.29 -14.06 -25.46
CA ASP A 477 26.51 -12.73 -24.90
C ASP A 477 26.07 -11.60 -25.86
N ALA A 478 26.31 -11.75 -27.16
CA ALA A 478 25.86 -10.78 -28.15
C ALA A 478 24.33 -10.75 -28.28
N GLU A 479 23.68 -11.91 -28.29
CA GLU A 479 22.23 -12.01 -28.44
C GLU A 479 21.46 -11.45 -27.24
N VAL A 480 21.94 -11.69 -26.02
CA VAL A 480 21.29 -11.11 -24.83
C VAL A 480 21.41 -9.59 -24.80
N VAL A 481 22.55 -9.04 -25.25
CA VAL A 481 22.73 -7.58 -25.39
C VAL A 481 21.80 -7.03 -26.47
N VAL A 482 21.70 -7.67 -27.63
CA VAL A 482 20.74 -7.28 -28.67
C VAL A 482 19.32 -7.29 -28.12
N ALA A 483 18.89 -8.37 -27.46
CA ALA A 483 17.55 -8.48 -26.90
C ALA A 483 17.25 -7.41 -25.86
N LEU A 484 18.16 -7.20 -24.90
CA LEU A 484 17.98 -6.20 -23.83
C LEU A 484 18.07 -4.77 -24.36
N SER A 485 18.87 -4.51 -25.40
CA SER A 485 18.95 -3.19 -26.01
C SER A 485 17.63 -2.76 -26.67
N MET A 486 16.87 -3.72 -27.21
CA MET A 486 15.54 -3.49 -27.80
C MET A 486 14.40 -3.65 -26.80
N ALA A 487 14.62 -4.38 -25.70
CA ALA A 487 13.59 -4.72 -24.72
C ALA A 487 14.11 -4.72 -23.27
N PRO A 488 14.52 -3.57 -22.71
CA PRO A 488 15.09 -3.52 -21.36
C PRO A 488 14.14 -4.03 -20.27
N MET A 489 12.82 -3.89 -20.46
CA MET A 489 11.83 -4.30 -19.46
C MET A 489 11.71 -5.82 -19.27
N LEU A 490 12.42 -6.64 -20.07
CA LEU A 490 12.57 -8.07 -19.79
C LEU A 490 13.20 -8.32 -18.41
N LEU A 491 14.04 -7.39 -17.93
CA LEU A 491 14.63 -7.46 -16.59
C LEU A 491 13.57 -7.52 -15.48
N ASN A 492 12.43 -6.85 -15.70
CA ASN A 492 11.35 -6.70 -14.73
C ASN A 492 10.22 -7.75 -14.86
N ARG A 493 10.33 -8.68 -15.81
CA ARG A 493 9.35 -9.79 -15.95
C ARG A 493 9.73 -10.97 -15.06
N SER A 494 8.73 -11.70 -14.57
CA SER A 494 8.99 -12.91 -13.80
C SER A 494 9.71 -13.96 -14.66
N LYS A 495 10.57 -14.76 -14.04
CA LYS A 495 11.33 -15.83 -14.72
C LYS A 495 10.37 -16.86 -15.34
N ASP A 496 9.39 -17.30 -14.57
CA ASP A 496 8.35 -18.25 -15.02
C ASP A 496 7.58 -17.79 -16.27
N ILE A 497 7.11 -16.54 -16.33
CA ILE A 497 6.37 -16.03 -17.49
C ILE A 497 7.26 -15.99 -18.73
N LEU A 498 8.52 -15.58 -18.56
CA LEU A 498 9.49 -15.53 -19.65
C LEU A 498 9.81 -16.93 -20.17
N GLN A 499 10.04 -17.88 -19.27
CA GLN A 499 10.32 -19.28 -19.59
C GLN A 499 9.18 -19.92 -20.39
N ARG A 500 7.95 -19.88 -19.87
CA ARG A 500 6.78 -20.48 -20.55
C ARG A 500 6.57 -19.92 -21.95
N ARG A 501 6.78 -18.61 -22.13
CA ARG A 501 6.68 -17.96 -23.46
C ARG A 501 7.78 -18.44 -24.39
N PHE A 502 9.02 -18.50 -23.89
CA PHE A 502 10.17 -18.90 -24.68
C PHE A 502 10.09 -20.36 -25.11
N GLU A 503 9.75 -21.26 -24.18
CA GLU A 503 9.54 -22.69 -24.44
C GLU A 503 8.47 -22.92 -25.51
N PHE A 504 7.34 -22.23 -25.44
CA PHE A 504 6.31 -22.32 -26.49
C PHE A 504 6.84 -21.85 -27.87
N LEU A 505 7.58 -20.74 -27.91
CA LEU A 505 8.11 -20.21 -29.17
C LEU A 505 9.15 -21.15 -29.81
N VAL A 506 9.97 -21.82 -29.00
CA VAL A 506 10.98 -22.75 -29.50
C VAL A 506 10.35 -24.11 -29.84
N SER A 507 9.66 -24.74 -28.87
CA SER A 507 9.18 -26.11 -29.01
C SER A 507 7.93 -26.23 -29.89
N GLU A 508 6.96 -25.33 -29.74
CA GLU A 508 5.66 -25.46 -30.44
C GLU A 508 5.61 -24.70 -31.77
N VAL A 509 6.31 -23.57 -31.85
CA VAL A 509 6.37 -22.74 -33.07
C VAL A 509 7.60 -23.08 -33.91
N GLY A 510 8.66 -23.65 -33.32
CA GLY A 510 9.90 -23.99 -34.03
C GLY A 510 10.83 -22.81 -34.29
N LEU A 511 10.73 -21.71 -33.52
CA LEU A 511 11.59 -20.55 -33.70
C LEU A 511 12.98 -20.80 -33.08
N GLN A 512 14.01 -20.39 -33.80
CA GLN A 512 15.39 -20.47 -33.29
C GLN A 512 15.60 -19.44 -32.17
N PRO A 513 16.32 -19.79 -31.07
CA PRO A 513 16.63 -18.88 -29.97
C PRO A 513 17.16 -17.51 -30.41
N GLY A 514 18.14 -17.48 -31.32
CA GLY A 514 18.71 -16.25 -31.84
C GLY A 514 17.71 -15.39 -32.63
N TYR A 515 16.78 -16.02 -33.34
CA TYR A 515 15.70 -15.29 -34.02
C TYR A 515 14.79 -14.55 -33.02
N ILE A 516 14.54 -15.15 -31.86
CA ILE A 516 13.76 -14.55 -30.76
C ILE A 516 14.56 -13.41 -30.10
N ALA A 517 15.88 -13.57 -29.92
CA ALA A 517 16.74 -12.51 -29.36
C ALA A 517 16.67 -11.21 -30.17
N HIS A 518 16.65 -11.33 -31.49
CA HIS A 518 16.51 -10.19 -32.41
C HIS A 518 15.07 -9.65 -32.50
N ARG A 519 14.09 -10.33 -31.89
CA ARG A 519 12.67 -9.97 -31.90
C ARG A 519 12.03 -10.19 -30.51
N PRO A 520 12.52 -9.51 -29.46
CA PRO A 520 12.07 -9.73 -28.09
C PRO A 520 10.61 -9.31 -27.87
N VAL A 521 9.97 -8.67 -28.86
CA VAL A 521 8.54 -8.35 -28.88
C VAL A 521 7.66 -9.58 -28.60
N PHE A 522 8.08 -10.77 -29.04
CA PHE A 522 7.36 -12.02 -28.74
C PHE A 522 7.21 -12.25 -27.24
N LEU A 523 8.21 -11.85 -26.45
CA LEU A 523 8.21 -12.04 -25.00
C LEU A 523 7.35 -11.02 -24.25
N TYR A 524 6.77 -10.01 -24.93
CA TYR A 524 5.82 -9.07 -24.32
C TYR A 524 4.37 -9.52 -24.42
N TYR A 525 3.97 -10.11 -25.55
CA TYR A 525 2.58 -10.47 -25.79
C TYR A 525 2.08 -11.58 -24.87
N SER A 526 0.76 -11.59 -24.63
CA SER A 526 0.10 -12.65 -23.85
C SER A 526 0.29 -14.00 -24.53
N LEU A 527 0.77 -15.00 -23.78
CA LEU A 527 0.94 -16.35 -24.30
C LEU A 527 -0.42 -16.93 -24.70
N GLU A 528 -1.36 -16.98 -23.75
CA GLU A 528 -2.70 -17.54 -23.94
C GLU A 528 -3.61 -16.64 -24.77
N GLY A 529 -3.59 -15.32 -24.53
CA GLY A 529 -4.54 -14.43 -25.21
C GLY A 529 -4.10 -13.93 -26.59
N ARG A 530 -2.88 -14.23 -27.04
CA ARG A 530 -2.39 -13.75 -28.35
C ARG A 530 -1.45 -14.70 -29.08
N ILE A 531 -0.38 -15.17 -28.44
CA ILE A 531 0.66 -15.95 -29.14
C ILE A 531 0.09 -17.31 -29.57
N LYS A 532 -0.47 -18.08 -28.64
CA LYS A 532 -1.09 -19.39 -28.89
C LYS A 532 -2.25 -19.33 -29.88
N PRO A 533 -3.30 -18.50 -29.70
CA PRO A 533 -4.44 -18.45 -30.60
C PRO A 533 -4.04 -18.16 -32.04
N ARG A 534 -3.09 -17.24 -32.24
CA ARG A 534 -2.62 -16.89 -33.59
C ARG A 534 -1.70 -17.96 -34.17
N CYS A 535 -0.94 -18.68 -33.34
CA CYS A 535 -0.22 -19.87 -33.76
C CYS A 535 -1.19 -20.93 -34.27
N TYR A 536 -2.25 -21.23 -33.50
CA TYR A 536 -3.23 -22.25 -33.85
C TYR A 536 -4.01 -21.91 -35.11
N VAL A 537 -4.45 -20.67 -35.28
CA VAL A 537 -5.08 -20.23 -36.53
C VAL A 537 -4.14 -20.43 -37.73
N LEU A 538 -2.86 -20.05 -37.61
CA LEU A 538 -1.91 -20.26 -38.70
C LEU A 538 -1.66 -21.75 -39.00
N LYS A 539 -1.52 -22.59 -37.96
CA LYS A 539 -1.38 -24.05 -38.13
C LYS A 539 -2.60 -24.64 -38.83
N PHE A 540 -3.81 -24.33 -38.34
CA PHE A 540 -5.07 -24.77 -38.92
C PHE A 540 -5.20 -24.40 -40.40
N LEU A 541 -4.96 -23.12 -40.74
CA LEU A 541 -5.06 -22.66 -42.13
C LEU A 541 -4.02 -23.31 -43.04
N LYS A 542 -2.82 -23.59 -42.53
CA LYS A 542 -1.76 -24.27 -43.28
C LYS A 542 -2.10 -25.73 -43.55
N GLU A 543 -2.55 -26.47 -42.54
CA GLU A 543 -2.94 -27.88 -42.69
C GLU A 543 -4.14 -28.06 -43.62
N ASN A 544 -5.11 -27.15 -43.56
CA ASN A 544 -6.27 -27.15 -44.45
C ASN A 544 -6.00 -26.52 -45.83
N ARG A 545 -4.74 -26.16 -46.13
CA ARG A 545 -4.32 -25.54 -47.41
C ARG A 545 -5.11 -24.29 -47.79
N LEU A 546 -5.60 -23.55 -46.81
CA LEU A 546 -6.36 -22.31 -46.98
C LEU A 546 -5.45 -21.07 -47.06
N LEU A 547 -4.17 -21.23 -46.72
CA LEU A 547 -3.22 -20.12 -46.66
C LEU A 547 -2.60 -19.83 -48.06
N ASP A 548 -3.16 -18.87 -48.80
CA ASP A 548 -2.68 -18.51 -50.16
C ASP A 548 -1.28 -17.87 -50.20
N ARG A 549 -0.75 -17.43 -49.05
CA ARG A 549 0.56 -16.78 -48.91
C ARG A 549 1.26 -17.28 -47.66
N ASP A 550 2.59 -17.40 -47.70
CA ASP A 550 3.41 -17.68 -46.51
C ASP A 550 3.33 -16.52 -45.51
N TRP A 551 2.41 -16.62 -44.55
CA TRP A 551 2.36 -15.70 -43.42
C TRP A 551 3.48 -16.02 -42.44
N SER A 552 4.41 -15.09 -42.26
CA SER A 552 5.35 -15.22 -41.16
C SER A 552 4.62 -15.15 -39.81
N PHE A 553 5.01 -16.02 -38.88
CA PHE A 553 4.51 -16.02 -37.51
C PHE A 553 4.69 -14.66 -36.83
N TYR A 554 5.79 -13.97 -37.14
CA TYR A 554 6.07 -12.61 -36.67
C TYR A 554 4.96 -11.63 -37.08
N THR A 555 4.58 -11.62 -38.37
CA THR A 555 3.53 -10.72 -38.87
C THR A 555 2.18 -11.04 -38.20
N ALA A 556 1.85 -12.31 -38.03
CA ALA A 556 0.60 -12.71 -37.38
C ALA A 556 0.53 -12.21 -35.94
N VAL A 557 1.59 -12.35 -35.15
CA VAL A 557 1.58 -11.99 -33.72
C VAL A 557 1.68 -10.48 -33.49
N THR A 558 2.49 -9.76 -34.26
CA THR A 558 2.79 -8.34 -34.01
C THR A 558 1.70 -7.38 -34.49
N ARG A 559 0.86 -7.79 -35.45
CA ARG A 559 -0.16 -6.90 -36.02
C ARG A 559 -1.35 -6.70 -35.07
N PRO A 560 -2.05 -5.56 -35.15
CA PRO A 560 -3.27 -5.32 -34.37
C PRO A 560 -4.34 -6.39 -34.62
N GLU A 561 -5.19 -6.65 -33.63
CA GLU A 561 -6.23 -7.68 -33.70
C GLU A 561 -7.19 -7.50 -34.88
N LYS A 562 -7.71 -6.28 -35.09
CA LYS A 562 -8.56 -5.99 -36.26
C LYS A 562 -7.89 -6.37 -37.58
N TYR A 563 -6.59 -6.15 -37.70
CA TYR A 563 -5.84 -6.51 -38.90
C TYR A 563 -5.73 -8.03 -39.04
N PHE A 564 -5.37 -8.72 -37.95
CA PHE A 564 -5.28 -10.18 -37.93
C PHE A 564 -6.62 -10.84 -38.28
N ILE A 565 -7.73 -10.42 -37.65
CA ILE A 565 -9.07 -10.93 -37.95
C ILE A 565 -9.44 -10.69 -39.42
N LYS A 566 -9.25 -9.46 -39.92
CA LYS A 566 -9.59 -9.10 -41.31
C LYS A 566 -8.82 -9.92 -42.34
N LYS A 567 -7.59 -10.35 -42.03
CA LYS A 567 -6.67 -10.97 -42.99
C LYS A 567 -6.50 -12.48 -42.82
N CYS A 568 -6.67 -13.02 -41.63
CA CYS A 568 -6.45 -14.44 -41.33
C CYS A 568 -7.73 -15.17 -40.89
N ILE A 569 -8.84 -14.46 -40.65
CA ILE A 569 -10.09 -15.10 -40.22
C ILE A 569 -11.22 -14.79 -41.19
N CYS A 570 -11.53 -13.51 -41.43
CA CYS A 570 -12.65 -13.11 -42.30
C CYS A 570 -12.63 -13.71 -43.72
N PRO A 571 -11.47 -13.85 -44.41
CA PRO A 571 -11.45 -14.42 -45.76
C PRO A 571 -11.90 -15.88 -45.83
N TYR A 572 -11.85 -16.60 -44.70
CA TYR A 572 -12.10 -18.04 -44.63
C TYR A 572 -13.44 -18.37 -43.98
N LYS A 573 -14.35 -17.40 -43.84
CA LYS A 573 -15.66 -17.62 -43.19
C LYS A 573 -16.50 -18.72 -43.86
N GLU A 574 -16.42 -18.84 -45.18
CA GLU A 574 -17.16 -19.86 -45.92
C GLU A 574 -16.45 -21.22 -45.88
N SER A 575 -15.12 -21.24 -46.02
CA SER A 575 -14.31 -22.48 -46.05
C SER A 575 -14.02 -23.06 -44.66
N ALA A 576 -14.09 -22.24 -43.60
CA ALA A 576 -13.82 -22.62 -42.21
C ALA A 576 -14.79 -21.87 -41.25
N PRO A 577 -16.08 -22.25 -41.20
CA PRO A 577 -17.12 -21.48 -40.52
C PRO A 577 -16.91 -21.30 -39.01
N HIS A 578 -16.29 -22.29 -38.35
CA HIS A 578 -16.02 -22.24 -36.90
C HIS A 578 -14.73 -21.51 -36.52
N LEU A 579 -13.87 -21.14 -37.48
CA LEU A 579 -12.55 -20.57 -37.20
C LEU A 579 -12.59 -19.30 -36.33
N ALA A 580 -13.62 -18.46 -36.52
CA ALA A 580 -13.79 -17.24 -35.72
C ALA A 580 -14.16 -17.55 -34.27
N GLU A 581 -15.04 -18.53 -34.04
CA GLU A 581 -15.46 -18.96 -32.71
C GLU A 581 -14.31 -19.66 -31.99
N ASP A 582 -13.59 -20.55 -32.70
CA ASP A 582 -12.40 -21.24 -32.21
C ASP A 582 -11.30 -20.27 -31.82
N TYR A 583 -11.04 -19.23 -32.63
CA TYR A 583 -10.06 -18.19 -32.29
C TYR A 583 -10.47 -17.42 -31.02
N VAL A 584 -11.75 -17.08 -30.89
CA VAL A 584 -12.26 -16.35 -29.71
C VAL A 584 -12.18 -17.22 -28.45
N ALA A 585 -12.53 -18.50 -28.54
CA ALA A 585 -12.35 -19.48 -27.46
C ALA A 585 -10.88 -19.64 -27.07
N ALA A 586 -9.99 -19.79 -28.07
CA ALA A 586 -8.55 -19.85 -27.84
C ALA A 586 -8.01 -18.60 -27.13
N CYS A 587 -8.52 -17.41 -27.45
CA CYS A 587 -8.12 -16.17 -26.77
C CYS A 587 -8.53 -16.13 -25.27
N ARG A 588 -9.51 -16.94 -24.86
CA ARG A 588 -9.88 -17.14 -23.44
C ARG A 588 -9.07 -18.23 -22.74
N GLY A 589 -8.16 -18.89 -23.46
CA GLY A 589 -7.36 -20.01 -22.96
C GLY A 589 -8.03 -21.38 -23.07
N GLU A 590 -9.17 -21.46 -23.78
CA GLU A 590 -9.80 -22.73 -24.13
C GLU A 590 -9.04 -23.37 -25.31
N MET A 591 -9.02 -24.69 -25.44
CA MET A 591 -8.41 -25.38 -26.58
C MET A 591 -9.49 -26.02 -27.45
N PRO A 592 -9.93 -25.35 -28.53
CA PRO A 592 -10.93 -25.88 -29.45
C PRO A 592 -10.49 -27.20 -30.08
N SER A 593 -11.45 -28.07 -30.39
CA SER A 593 -11.19 -29.36 -31.04
C SER A 593 -10.44 -29.19 -32.36
N ASN A 594 -10.80 -28.17 -33.15
CA ASN A 594 -10.19 -27.88 -34.45
C ASN A 594 -8.75 -27.37 -34.35
N PHE A 595 -8.27 -27.01 -33.15
CA PHE A 595 -6.90 -26.57 -32.89
C PHE A 595 -6.05 -27.66 -32.21
N ARG A 596 -6.53 -28.91 -32.20
CA ARG A 596 -5.73 -30.07 -31.78
C ARG A 596 -5.03 -30.66 -32.99
N PHE A 597 -3.78 -30.26 -33.16
CA PHE A 597 -2.88 -30.76 -34.20
C PHE A 597 -2.21 -32.04 -33.68
N THR A 598 -2.18 -33.10 -34.51
CA THR A 598 -1.58 -34.40 -34.20
C THR A 598 -0.08 -34.42 -34.42
#